data_AF-A0A9Q8QBV0-F1
#
_entry.id   AF-A0A9Q8QBV0-F1
#
_cell.length_a   1.000
_cell.length_b   1.000
_cell.length_c   1.000
_cell.angle_alpha   90.00
_cell.angle_beta   90.00
_cell.angle_gamma   90.00
#
_symmetry.space_group_name_H-M   'P 1'
#
loop_
_entity.id
_entity.type
_entity.pdbx_description
1 polymer ?
#
loop_
_entity_poly.entity_id
_entity_poly.type
_entity_poly.pdbx_seq_one_letter_code
_entity_poly.pdbx_strand_id
1 'polypeptide(L)'
;MKAALESQYPDSQQQICIQHVNANVLLNAKRKWKSGDDGPESDGDGDPNAKLSSRDMEAVLAAERQEGAPGQSNVDMSVPHNYRGVLELWKFVAFATTREEHEKAWVRLCDEFNDQQAILMYLYKTYLPIRAQWA
;
A
#
# COMPACT_ATOMS: atom_id res chain seq x y z
N MET A 1 8.43 5.39 22.01
CA MET A 1 8.82 6.52 21.13
C MET A 1 7.80 7.65 21.17
N LYS A 2 6.48 7.38 21.04
CA LYS A 2 5.42 8.42 21.09
C LYS A 2 5.46 9.32 22.34
N ALA A 3 5.40 8.73 23.53
CA ALA A 3 5.45 9.48 24.79
C ALA A 3 6.73 10.33 24.96
N ALA A 4 7.86 9.90 24.39
CA ALA A 4 9.11 10.67 24.46
C ALA A 4 9.08 11.88 23.53
N LEU A 5 8.50 11.73 22.33
CA LEU A 5 8.32 12.84 21.38
C LEU A 5 7.31 13.86 21.89
N GLU A 6 6.17 13.41 22.44
CA GLU A 6 5.17 14.30 23.06
C GLU A 6 5.75 15.08 24.26
N SER A 7 6.67 14.47 25.01
CA SER A 7 7.33 15.14 26.15
C SER A 7 8.38 16.16 25.74
N GLN A 8 9.14 15.91 24.68
CA GLN A 8 10.27 16.78 24.28
C GLN A 8 9.86 17.82 23.24
N TYR A 9 8.87 17.49 22.40
CA TYR A 9 8.40 18.31 21.28
C TYR A 9 6.87 18.24 21.18
N PRO A 10 6.15 18.88 22.12
CA PRO A 10 4.69 18.76 22.22
C PRO A 10 3.95 19.31 20.99
N ASP A 11 4.55 20.27 20.28
CA ASP A 11 3.97 20.88 19.07
C ASP A 11 4.31 20.08 17.78
N SER A 12 5.11 19.03 17.88
CA SER A 12 5.48 18.21 16.73
C SER A 12 4.39 17.18 16.42
N GLN A 13 3.76 17.32 15.25
CA GLN A 13 2.87 16.29 14.72
C GLN A 13 3.68 15.07 14.26
N GLN A 14 3.34 13.88 14.77
CA GLN A 14 3.91 12.65 14.26
C GLN A 14 3.29 12.30 12.91
N GLN A 15 4.14 12.11 11.91
CA GLN A 15 3.74 11.63 10.59
C GLN A 15 4.35 10.25 10.34
N ILE A 16 3.58 9.38 9.69
CA ILE A 16 4.07 8.07 9.24
C ILE A 16 4.84 8.30 7.93
N CYS A 17 6.05 7.75 7.86
CA CYS A 17 6.89 7.84 6.66
C CYS A 17 6.30 6.99 5.53
N ILE A 18 6.08 7.60 4.36
CA ILE A 18 5.43 6.98 3.19
C ILE A 18 6.24 5.78 2.65
N GLN A 19 7.56 5.80 2.75
CA GLN A 19 8.40 4.67 2.37
C GLN A 19 8.11 3.43 3.21
N HIS A 20 7.88 3.60 4.52
CA HIS A 20 7.49 2.49 5.40
C HIS A 20 6.08 1.97 5.09
N VAL A 21 5.15 2.87 4.74
CA VAL A 21 3.81 2.46 4.28
C VAL A 21 3.93 1.60 3.03
N ASN A 22 4.65 2.07 2.00
CA ASN A 22 4.82 1.34 0.75
C ASN A 22 5.51 -0.03 0.94
N ALA A 23 6.56 -0.08 1.77
CA ALA A 23 7.21 -1.35 2.11
C ALA A 23 6.26 -2.32 2.82
N ASN A 24 5.44 -1.83 3.75
CA ASN A 24 4.47 -2.65 4.48
C ASN A 24 3.32 -3.13 3.57
N VAL A 25 2.86 -2.29 2.64
CA VAL A 25 1.87 -2.67 1.63
C VAL A 25 2.39 -3.81 0.77
N LEU A 26 3.59 -3.67 0.22
CA LEU A 26 4.20 -4.70 -0.61
C LEU A 26 4.37 -6.02 0.15
N LEU A 27 4.85 -5.93 1.39
CA LEU A 27 5.08 -7.08 2.25
C LEU A 27 3.78 -7.82 2.57
N ASN A 28 2.73 -7.09 2.97
CA ASN A 28 1.44 -7.69 3.28
C ASN A 28 0.73 -8.22 2.04
N ALA A 29 0.84 -7.52 0.91
CA ALA A 29 0.31 -8.00 -0.36
C ALA A 29 0.97 -9.33 -0.75
N LYS A 30 2.29 -9.45 -0.60
CA LYS A 30 3.03 -10.69 -0.86
C LYS A 30 2.60 -11.83 0.07
N ARG A 31 2.45 -11.56 1.36
CA ARG A 31 2.07 -12.58 2.37
C ARG A 31 0.65 -13.08 2.19
N LYS A 32 -0.27 -12.20 1.78
CA LYS A 32 -1.71 -12.49 1.66
C LYS A 32 -2.14 -12.82 0.23
N TRP A 33 -1.19 -12.95 -0.69
CA TRP A 33 -1.49 -13.22 -2.10
C TRP A 33 -2.11 -14.61 -2.26
N LYS A 34 -3.31 -14.67 -2.83
CA LYS A 34 -3.96 -15.92 -3.19
C LYS A 34 -3.51 -16.34 -4.59
N SER A 35 -2.72 -17.40 -4.66
CA SER A 35 -2.45 -18.10 -5.92
C SER A 35 -3.66 -18.95 -6.27
N GLY A 36 -4.12 -18.94 -7.53
CA GLY A 36 -5.36 -19.61 -7.96
C GLY A 36 -5.38 -21.14 -7.90
N ASP A 37 -4.50 -21.77 -7.11
CA ASP A 37 -4.33 -23.23 -7.00
C ASP A 37 -4.82 -23.81 -5.65
N ASP A 38 -5.34 -22.98 -4.73
CA ASP A 38 -5.74 -23.47 -3.41
C ASP A 38 -7.25 -23.68 -3.29
N GLY A 39 -7.62 -24.96 -3.02
CA GLY A 39 -8.91 -25.39 -2.51
C GLY A 39 -9.25 -24.80 -1.12
N PRO A 40 -10.28 -25.32 -0.43
CA PRO A 40 -11.03 -24.59 0.59
C PRO A 40 -10.12 -24.03 1.69
N GLU A 41 -10.20 -22.71 1.84
CA GLU A 41 -9.70 -21.89 2.97
C GLU A 41 -8.50 -22.47 3.71
N SER A 42 -7.33 -22.45 3.06
CA SER A 42 -6.09 -22.42 3.82
C SER A 42 -5.98 -21.03 4.42
N ASP A 43 -6.15 -20.92 5.74
CA ASP A 43 -5.60 -19.82 6.55
C ASP A 43 -4.10 -19.79 6.28
N GLY A 44 -3.73 -19.13 5.18
CA GLY A 44 -2.37 -18.98 4.72
C GLY A 44 -1.64 -18.11 5.72
N ASP A 45 -1.14 -18.75 6.78
CA ASP A 45 -0.04 -18.28 7.61
C ASP A 45 1.20 -18.20 6.71
N GLY A 46 1.19 -17.21 5.80
CA GLY A 46 2.38 -16.81 5.08
C GLY A 46 3.40 -16.40 6.13
N ASP A 47 4.58 -17.05 6.11
CA ASP A 47 5.61 -16.90 7.13
C ASP A 47 5.67 -15.45 7.66
N PRO A 48 5.30 -15.21 8.93
CA PRO A 48 5.29 -13.86 9.50
C PRO A 48 6.69 -13.21 9.50
N ASN A 49 7.74 -14.01 9.28
CA ASN A 49 9.12 -13.59 9.15
C ASN A 49 9.61 -13.52 7.68
N ALA A 50 8.75 -13.76 6.68
CA ALA A 50 9.09 -13.59 5.28
C ALA A 50 9.54 -12.14 5.08
N LYS A 51 10.81 -11.94 4.71
CA LYS A 51 11.38 -10.61 4.43
C LYS A 51 11.18 -10.25 2.97
N LEU A 52 11.13 -8.94 2.68
CA LEU A 52 11.25 -8.46 1.31
C LEU A 52 12.61 -8.91 0.74
N SER A 53 12.61 -9.54 -0.43
CA SER A 53 13.86 -9.87 -1.11
C SER A 53 14.56 -8.60 -1.58
N SER A 54 15.86 -8.68 -1.90
CA SER A 54 16.60 -7.54 -2.47
C SER A 54 15.90 -6.97 -3.71
N ARG A 55 15.29 -7.83 -4.53
CA ARG A 55 14.50 -7.45 -5.71
C ARG A 55 13.14 -6.84 -5.36
N ASP A 56 12.56 -7.18 -4.21
CA ASP A 56 11.34 -6.53 -3.72
C ASP A 56 11.67 -5.11 -3.22
N MET A 57 12.77 -4.94 -2.47
CA MET A 57 13.25 -3.63 -2.02
C MET A 57 13.66 -2.74 -3.20
N GLU A 58 14.40 -3.28 -4.16
CA GLU A 58 14.80 -2.54 -5.36
C GLU A 58 13.61 -2.08 -6.18
N ALA A 59 12.50 -2.84 -6.19
CA ALA A 59 11.30 -2.41 -6.88
C ALA A 59 10.54 -1.29 -6.16
N VAL A 60 10.53 -1.26 -4.83
CA VAL A 60 10.04 -0.10 -4.08
C VAL A 60 10.84 1.14 -4.48
N LEU A 61 12.18 1.03 -4.49
CA LEU A 61 13.09 2.12 -4.86
C LEU A 61 13.03 2.48 -6.36
N ALA A 62 12.82 1.52 -7.24
CA ALA A 62 12.73 1.76 -8.69
C ALA A 62 11.41 2.44 -9.05
N ALA A 63 10.32 2.05 -8.40
CA ALA A 63 9.03 2.71 -8.53
C ALA A 63 9.06 4.14 -7.95
N GLU A 64 10.05 4.50 -7.11
CA GLU A 64 10.31 5.89 -6.68
C GLU A 64 11.14 6.66 -7.71
N ARG A 65 12.08 6.01 -8.40
CA ARG A 65 12.89 6.64 -9.47
C ARG A 65 12.09 7.01 -10.72
N GLN A 66 10.95 6.37 -10.95
CA GLN A 66 10.03 6.74 -12.04
C GLN A 66 9.10 7.92 -11.69
N GLU A 67 9.17 8.46 -10.47
CA GLU A 67 8.46 9.69 -10.08
C GLU A 67 9.19 10.93 -10.62
N GLY A 68 9.30 11.02 -11.94
CA GLY A 68 9.56 12.27 -12.64
C GLY A 68 8.25 13.07 -12.72
N ALA A 69 8.18 14.17 -11.97
CA ALA A 69 7.07 15.13 -11.88
C ALA A 69 5.71 14.56 -11.38
N PRO A 70 5.13 15.13 -10.30
CA PRO A 70 3.81 14.74 -9.84
C PRO A 70 2.78 15.20 -10.89
N GLY A 71 2.17 14.26 -11.63
CA GLY A 71 1.04 14.56 -12.52
C GLY A 71 0.95 13.81 -13.84
N GLN A 72 1.82 12.85 -14.15
CA GLN A 72 1.80 12.15 -15.46
C GLN A 72 1.87 10.62 -15.39
N SER A 73 1.52 9.98 -14.28
CA SER A 73 1.30 8.54 -14.28
C SER A 73 -0.12 8.27 -14.79
N ASN A 74 -0.23 7.80 -16.04
CA ASN A 74 -1.52 7.40 -16.61
C ASN A 74 -2.13 6.27 -15.77
N VAL A 75 -3.27 6.55 -15.15
CA VAL A 75 -4.13 5.57 -14.44
C VAL A 75 -4.73 4.53 -15.41
N ASP A 76 -4.31 4.51 -16.67
CA ASP A 76 -4.75 3.53 -17.69
C ASP A 76 -3.65 2.52 -18.07
N MET A 77 -2.45 2.59 -17.46
CA MET A 77 -1.44 1.57 -17.70
C MET A 77 -1.91 0.22 -17.17
N SER A 78 -1.81 -0.83 -18.02
CA SER A 78 -2.06 -2.23 -17.64
C SER A 78 -1.14 -2.61 -16.47
N VAL A 79 -1.72 -2.85 -15.31
CA VAL A 79 -0.97 -3.24 -14.10
C VAL A 79 -0.85 -4.76 -14.06
N PRO A 80 0.31 -5.33 -13.67
CA PRO A 80 0.43 -6.77 -13.50
C PRO A 80 -0.49 -7.29 -12.39
N HIS A 81 -1.27 -8.34 -12.66
CA HIS A 81 -2.12 -8.99 -11.65
C HIS A 81 -1.31 -9.86 -10.69
N ASN A 82 -0.51 -9.22 -9.84
CA ASN A 82 0.29 -9.83 -8.80
C ASN A 82 0.46 -8.88 -7.60
N TYR A 83 1.10 -9.35 -6.54
CA TYR A 83 1.31 -8.56 -5.32
C TYR A 83 2.08 -7.24 -5.53
N ARG A 84 2.83 -7.10 -6.64
CA ARG A 84 3.53 -5.85 -6.99
C ARG A 84 2.59 -4.86 -7.65
N GLY A 85 1.64 -5.34 -8.45
CA GLY A 85 0.59 -4.48 -9.03
C GLY A 85 -0.30 -3.83 -7.98
N VAL A 86 -0.52 -4.50 -6.85
CA VAL A 86 -1.20 -3.90 -5.68
C VAL A 86 -0.45 -2.66 -5.20
N LEU A 87 0.89 -2.74 -5.07
CA LEU A 87 1.70 -1.59 -4.65
C LEU A 87 1.64 -0.47 -5.69
N GLU A 88 1.69 -0.81 -6.99
CA GLU A 88 1.62 0.18 -8.06
C GLU A 88 0.30 0.96 -8.01
N LEU A 89 -0.85 0.29 -7.90
CA LEU A 89 -2.15 0.96 -7.77
C LEU A 89 -2.31 1.69 -6.42
N TRP A 90 -1.81 1.12 -5.33
CA TRP A 90 -1.82 1.76 -4.01
C TRP A 90 -1.14 3.13 -4.02
N LYS A 91 -0.02 3.29 -4.74
CA LYS A 91 0.67 4.58 -4.85
C LYS A 91 -0.25 5.67 -5.42
N PHE A 92 -1.08 5.36 -6.41
CA PHE A 92 -2.04 6.34 -6.93
C PHE A 92 -3.07 6.76 -5.88
N VAL A 93 -3.50 5.84 -5.01
CA VAL A 93 -4.39 6.16 -3.89
C VAL A 93 -3.67 7.05 -2.88
N ALA A 94 -2.46 6.65 -2.47
CA ALA A 94 -1.71 7.31 -1.41
C ALA A 94 -1.18 8.71 -1.80
N PHE A 95 -0.88 8.93 -3.08
CA PHE A 95 -0.36 10.20 -3.60
C PHE A 95 -1.41 11.04 -4.35
N ALA A 96 -2.68 10.64 -4.35
CA ALA A 96 -3.75 11.44 -4.92
C ALA A 96 -3.80 12.83 -4.27
N THR A 97 -3.87 13.87 -5.11
CA THR A 97 -3.86 15.27 -4.63
C THR A 97 -5.25 15.81 -4.40
N THR A 98 -6.25 15.18 -5.03
CA THR A 98 -7.67 15.52 -4.88
C THR A 98 -8.47 14.33 -4.35
N ARG A 99 -9.63 14.64 -3.77
CA ARG A 99 -10.56 13.62 -3.28
C ARG A 99 -11.05 12.75 -4.43
N GLU A 100 -11.32 13.35 -5.57
CA GLU A 100 -11.84 12.69 -6.77
C GLU A 100 -10.80 11.72 -7.36
N GLU A 101 -9.52 12.12 -7.42
CA GLU A 101 -8.41 11.24 -7.80
C GLU A 101 -8.27 10.08 -6.82
N HIS A 102 -8.35 10.35 -5.52
CA HIS A 102 -8.26 9.33 -4.48
C HIS A 102 -9.38 8.30 -4.62
N GLU A 103 -10.64 8.77 -4.72
CA GLU A 103 -11.80 7.89 -4.87
C GLU A 103 -11.71 7.07 -6.17
N LYS A 104 -11.33 7.70 -7.29
CA LYS A 104 -11.14 7.00 -8.57
C LYS A 104 -10.04 5.94 -8.51
N ALA A 105 -8.90 6.27 -7.92
CA ALA A 105 -7.79 5.32 -7.76
C ALA A 105 -8.15 4.18 -6.81
N TRP A 106 -8.89 4.46 -5.74
CA TRP A 106 -9.34 3.45 -4.79
C TRP A 106 -10.33 2.47 -5.41
N VAL A 107 -11.33 2.97 -6.17
CA VAL A 107 -12.26 2.13 -6.91
C VAL A 107 -11.52 1.22 -7.89
N ARG A 108 -10.60 1.78 -8.68
CA ARG A 108 -9.78 0.99 -9.61
C ARG A 108 -8.98 -0.11 -8.90
N LEU A 109 -8.35 0.21 -7.77
CA LEU A 109 -7.61 -0.78 -6.97
C LEU A 109 -8.52 -1.92 -6.48
N CYS A 110 -9.73 -1.58 -6.03
CA CYS A 110 -10.71 -2.58 -5.58
C CYS A 110 -11.20 -3.46 -6.74
N ASP A 111 -11.47 -2.86 -7.90
CA ASP A 111 -11.97 -3.57 -9.08
C ASP A 111 -10.90 -4.53 -9.63
N GLU A 112 -9.67 -4.06 -9.78
CA GLU A 112 -8.56 -4.85 -10.35
C GLU A 112 -8.20 -6.05 -9.47
N PHE A 113 -8.25 -5.90 -8.13
CA PHE A 113 -7.83 -6.91 -7.16
C PHE A 113 -9.00 -7.45 -6.31
N ASN A 114 -10.21 -7.48 -6.86
CA ASN A 114 -11.42 -7.93 -6.15
C ASN A 114 -11.34 -9.40 -5.69
N ASP A 115 -10.51 -10.23 -6.32
CA ASP A 115 -10.20 -11.61 -5.91
C ASP A 115 -9.31 -11.66 -4.64
N GLN A 116 -8.60 -10.58 -4.33
CA GLN A 116 -7.62 -10.47 -3.24
C GLN A 116 -8.18 -9.73 -2.00
N GLN A 117 -9.40 -10.06 -1.58
CA GLN A 117 -10.13 -9.39 -0.49
C GLN A 117 -9.33 -9.20 0.81
N ALA A 118 -8.48 -10.17 1.18
CA ALA A 118 -7.66 -10.08 2.39
C ALA A 118 -6.65 -8.92 2.35
N ILE A 119 -6.14 -8.60 1.15
CA ILE A 119 -5.23 -7.48 0.92
C ILE A 119 -6.01 -6.16 0.96
N LEU A 120 -7.15 -6.08 0.26
CA LEU A 120 -8.00 -4.88 0.25
C LEU A 120 -8.48 -4.51 1.67
N MET A 121 -8.90 -5.51 2.45
CA MET A 121 -9.33 -5.33 3.84
C MET A 121 -8.19 -4.84 4.74
N TYR A 122 -6.95 -5.29 4.51
CA TYR A 122 -5.78 -4.77 5.21
C TYR A 122 -5.56 -3.29 4.89
N LEU A 123 -5.54 -2.91 3.61
CA LEU A 123 -5.35 -1.52 3.19
C LEU A 123 -6.42 -0.61 3.79
N TYR A 124 -7.68 -1.03 3.73
CA TYR A 124 -8.81 -0.30 4.29
C TYR A 124 -8.66 -0.09 5.80
N LYS A 125 -8.43 -1.17 6.58
CA LYS A 125 -8.35 -1.08 8.04
C LYS A 125 -7.09 -0.35 8.53
N THR A 126 -5.99 -0.42 7.80
CA THR A 126 -4.70 0.09 8.25
C THR A 126 -4.43 1.53 7.79
N TYR A 127 -4.81 1.89 6.56
CA TYR A 127 -4.41 3.15 5.94
C TYR A 127 -5.57 4.03 5.47
N LEU A 128 -6.81 3.58 5.60
CA LEU A 128 -8.00 4.41 5.38
C LEU A 128 -8.73 4.67 6.72
N PRO A 129 -8.25 5.61 7.57
CA PRO A 129 -8.97 6.02 8.76
C PRO A 129 -10.22 6.82 8.38
N ILE A 130 -11.35 6.47 8.99
CA ILE A 130 -12.52 7.34 9.10
C ILE A 130 -12.11 8.53 9.99
N ARG A 131 -11.74 9.64 9.33
CA ARG A 131 -11.43 11.00 9.85
C ARG A 131 -11.33 11.12 11.38
N ALA A 132 -10.10 11.23 11.87
CA ALA A 132 -9.81 12.06 13.05
C ALA A 132 -8.61 12.97 12.85
N GLN A 133 -7.55 12.52 12.17
CA GLN A 133 -6.34 13.34 11.98
C GLN A 133 -5.70 13.02 10.62
N TRP A 134 -5.94 13.89 9.65
CA TRP A 134 -5.11 14.02 8.45
C TRP A 134 -4.73 15.50 8.37
N ALA A 135 -3.46 15.81 8.66
CA ALA A 135 -2.90 17.16 8.84
C ALA A 135 -3.53 17.99 9.98
#